data_AF-A0AA91EVQ8-F1
#
_entry.id   AF-A0AA91EVQ8-F1
#
_cell.length_a   1.000
_cell.length_b   1.000
_cell.length_c   1.000
_cell.angle_alpha   90.00
_cell.angle_beta   90.00
_cell.angle_gamma   90.00
#
_symmetry.space_group_name_H-M   'P 1'
#
loop_
_entity.id
_entity.type
_entity.pdbx_description
1 polymer ?
#
loop_
_entity_poly.entity_id
_entity_poly.type
_entity_poly.pdbx_seq_one_letter_code
_entity_poly.pdbx_strand_id
1 'polypeptide(L)'
;MATTDTATGVDLPVTKNLNSALNAMAIGRMILAALSLGAPRQFAKLVGVTPSAELTYMTRIYGARACAMGLGYLTSGTAERHRWKRLSLMVDTIDTINGVGHLVRRDLPLRAAVTMVGLTGSYAAIGTAKVATERFG
;
A
#
# COMPACT_ATOMS: atom_id res chain seq x y z
N MET A 1 -12.67 -27.95 33.81
CA MET A 1 -12.38 -28.50 32.47
C MET A 1 -11.73 -27.39 31.67
N ALA A 2 -10.39 -27.34 31.68
CA ALA A 2 -9.61 -26.32 30.99
C ALA A 2 -9.27 -26.85 29.59
N THR A 3 -9.74 -26.17 28.54
CA THR A 3 -9.30 -26.43 27.17
C THR A 3 -8.02 -25.64 26.95
N THR A 4 -6.91 -26.36 26.95
CA THR A 4 -5.60 -25.85 26.56
C THR A 4 -5.62 -25.62 25.05
N ASP A 5 -5.74 -24.37 24.61
CA ASP A 5 -5.51 -24.00 23.21
C ASP A 5 -4.02 -24.18 22.91
N THR A 6 -3.70 -25.31 22.30
CA THR A 6 -2.39 -25.58 21.70
C THR A 6 -2.23 -24.72 20.45
N ALA A 7 -1.80 -23.47 20.64
CA ALA A 7 -1.26 -22.65 19.56
C ALA A 7 0.04 -23.30 19.06
N THR A 8 -0.06 -24.04 17.95
CA THR A 8 1.07 -24.65 17.28
C THR A 8 2.10 -23.58 16.90
N GLY A 9 3.38 -23.79 17.22
CA GLY A 9 4.49 -22.84 16.98
C GLY A 9 4.73 -22.46 15.50
N VAL A 10 3.89 -22.91 14.58
CA VAL A 10 3.83 -22.53 13.17
C VAL A 10 3.07 -21.21 12.97
N ASP A 11 2.07 -20.91 13.81
CA ASP A 11 1.20 -19.74 13.63
C ASP A 11 1.82 -18.44 14.16
N LEU A 12 2.64 -18.55 15.22
CA LEU A 12 3.38 -17.44 15.80
C LEU A 12 4.40 -16.79 14.83
N PRO A 13 5.28 -17.54 14.14
CA PRO A 13 6.25 -16.96 13.21
C PRO A 13 5.57 -16.38 11.96
N VAL A 14 4.51 -17.02 11.46
CA VAL A 14 3.72 -16.51 10.33
C VAL A 14 3.11 -15.17 10.72
N THR A 15 2.34 -15.09 11.80
CA THR A 15 1.68 -13.85 12.24
C THR A 15 2.67 -12.71 12.50
N LYS A 16 3.84 -13.02 13.09
CA LYS A 16 4.93 -12.05 13.30
C LYS A 16 5.50 -11.52 11.98
N ASN A 17 5.77 -12.39 11.01
CA ASN A 17 6.24 -12.00 9.67
C ASN A 17 5.19 -11.15 8.93
N LEU A 18 3.93 -11.50 9.10
CA LEU A 18 2.81 -10.80 8.51
C LEU A 18 2.63 -9.36 9.10
N ASN A 19 2.76 -9.19 10.41
CA ASN A 19 2.76 -7.84 11.02
C ASN A 19 3.98 -7.01 10.60
N SER A 20 5.14 -7.65 10.43
CA SER A 20 6.33 -7.02 9.87
C SER A 20 6.07 -6.48 8.45
N ALA A 21 5.37 -7.25 7.61
CA ALA A 21 5.02 -6.83 6.25
C ALA A 21 4.10 -5.60 6.22
N LEU A 22 3.12 -5.51 7.11
CA LEU A 22 2.24 -4.33 7.19
C LEU A 22 2.98 -3.07 7.68
N ASN A 23 3.88 -3.22 8.64
CA ASN A 23 4.77 -2.13 9.05
C ASN A 23 5.66 -1.68 7.88
N ALA A 24 6.23 -2.62 7.14
CA ALA A 24 7.04 -2.34 5.97
C ALA A 24 6.25 -1.61 4.88
N MET A 25 5.00 -2.01 4.61
CA MET A 25 4.10 -1.28 3.71
C MET A 25 3.85 0.14 4.19
N ALA A 26 3.55 0.34 5.48
CA ALA A 26 3.29 1.66 6.03
C ALA A 26 4.53 2.56 5.93
N ILE A 27 5.72 2.04 6.22
CA ILE A 27 6.99 2.75 6.01
C ILE A 27 7.20 3.06 4.52
N GLY A 28 6.95 2.10 3.63
CA GLY A 28 7.02 2.31 2.19
C GLY A 28 6.09 3.44 1.71
N ARG A 29 4.88 3.54 2.27
CA ARG A 29 4.00 4.69 2.02
C ARG A 29 4.58 6.01 2.51
N MET A 30 5.24 6.02 3.67
CA MET A 30 5.90 7.23 4.17
C MET A 30 7.05 7.67 3.26
N ILE A 31 7.83 6.74 2.72
CA ILE A 31 8.88 7.03 1.75
C ILE A 31 8.28 7.61 0.46
N LEU A 32 7.26 6.95 -0.10
CA LEU A 32 6.56 7.44 -1.29
C LEU A 32 5.91 8.81 -1.06
N ALA A 33 5.33 9.04 0.12
CA ALA A 33 4.77 10.32 0.50
C ALA A 33 5.83 11.41 0.53
N ALA A 34 6.97 11.16 1.16
CA ALA A 34 8.09 12.10 1.21
C ALA A 34 8.59 12.45 -0.21
N LEU A 35 8.77 11.45 -1.08
CA LEU A 35 9.16 11.68 -2.48
C LEU A 35 8.10 12.47 -3.25
N SER A 36 6.83 12.11 -3.10
CA SER A 36 5.72 12.73 -3.83
C SER A 36 5.44 14.17 -3.38
N LEU A 37 5.67 14.49 -2.11
CA LEU A 37 5.49 15.83 -1.55
C LEU A 37 6.71 16.72 -1.81
N GLY A 38 7.91 16.20 -1.53
CA GLY A 38 9.17 16.95 -1.59
C GLY A 38 9.75 17.08 -3.00
N ALA A 39 9.63 16.02 -3.82
CA ALA A 39 10.24 15.95 -5.14
C ALA A 39 9.31 15.36 -6.23
N PRO A 40 8.06 15.86 -6.39
CA PRO A 40 7.07 15.30 -7.30
C PRO A 40 7.52 15.24 -8.77
N ARG A 41 8.28 16.24 -9.23
CA ARG A 41 8.77 16.30 -10.62
C ARG A 41 9.84 15.25 -10.87
N GLN A 42 10.73 15.02 -9.90
CA GLN A 42 11.76 14.00 -9.96
C GLN A 42 11.13 12.61 -9.88
N PHE A 43 10.12 12.44 -9.03
CA PHE A 43 9.36 11.20 -8.94
C PHE A 43 8.67 10.86 -10.28
N ALA A 44 8.01 11.82 -10.92
CA ALA A 44 7.42 11.63 -12.25
C ALA A 44 8.46 11.19 -13.29
N LYS A 45 9.64 11.83 -13.31
CA LYS A 45 10.74 11.43 -14.21
C LYS A 45 11.24 10.02 -13.91
N LEU A 46 11.35 9.64 -12.64
CA LEU A 46 11.80 8.31 -12.21
C LEU A 46 10.89 7.20 -12.76
N VAL A 47 9.57 7.42 -12.74
CA VAL A 47 8.60 6.48 -13.30
C VAL A 47 8.44 6.60 -14.83
N GLY A 48 9.19 7.50 -15.47
CA GLY A 48 9.23 7.65 -16.93
C GLY A 48 8.13 8.54 -17.51
N VAL A 49 7.60 9.50 -16.72
CA VAL A 49 6.57 10.45 -17.15
C VAL A 49 7.14 11.87 -17.20
N THR A 50 6.80 12.61 -18.25
CA THR A 50 7.14 14.03 -18.37
C THR A 50 6.36 14.86 -17.35
N PRO A 51 7.01 15.64 -16.46
CA PRO A 51 6.29 16.40 -15.44
C PRO A 51 5.48 17.57 -16.03
N SER A 52 4.18 17.64 -15.72
CA SER A 52 3.32 18.82 -15.92
C SER A 52 2.95 19.47 -14.57
N ALA A 53 2.33 20.65 -14.59
CA ALA A 53 1.86 21.33 -13.38
C ALA A 53 0.72 20.53 -12.71
N GLU A 54 -0.22 20.03 -13.52
CA GLU A 54 -1.35 19.21 -13.10
C GLU A 54 -0.87 17.89 -12.48
N LEU A 55 0.07 17.21 -13.15
CA LEU A 55 0.67 15.98 -12.61
C LEU A 55 1.43 16.24 -11.31
N THR A 56 2.16 17.36 -11.23
CA THR A 56 2.87 17.77 -10.01
C THR A 56 1.90 17.99 -8.85
N TYR A 57 0.78 18.67 -9.09
CA TYR A 57 -0.27 18.89 -8.09
C TYR A 57 -0.90 17.58 -7.65
N MET A 58 -1.32 16.73 -8.60
CA MET A 58 -1.90 15.41 -8.31
C MET A 58 -0.93 14.49 -7.56
N THR A 59 0.36 14.53 -7.89
CA THR A 59 1.39 13.73 -7.20
C THR A 59 1.50 14.13 -5.73
N ARG A 60 1.40 15.42 -5.41
CA ARG A 60 1.38 15.88 -4.01
C ARG A 60 0.12 15.43 -3.26
N ILE A 61 -1.05 15.46 -3.89
CA ILE A 61 -2.29 14.94 -3.29
C ILE A 61 -2.15 13.44 -2.99
N TYR A 62 -1.64 12.67 -3.96
CA TYR A 62 -1.34 11.26 -3.76
C TYR A 62 -0.37 11.05 -2.59
N GLY A 63 0.69 11.85 -2.52
CA GLY A 63 1.65 11.85 -1.41
C GLY A 63 1.01 12.11 -0.06
N ALA A 64 0.13 13.11 0.03
CA ALA A 64 -0.61 13.42 1.26
C ALA A 64 -1.52 12.24 1.68
N ARG A 65 -2.20 11.61 0.72
CA ARG A 65 -3.04 10.41 0.97
C ARG A 65 -2.20 9.24 1.48
N ALA A 66 -1.06 8.98 0.85
CA ALA A 66 -0.12 7.94 1.28
C ALA A 66 0.42 8.21 2.68
N CYS A 67 0.74 9.47 3.00
CA CYS A 67 1.17 9.92 4.32
C CYS A 67 0.09 9.63 5.37
N ALA A 68 -1.15 10.04 5.13
CA ALA A 68 -2.26 9.84 6.05
C ALA A 68 -2.51 8.36 6.34
N MET A 69 -2.48 7.49 5.33
CA MET A 69 -2.64 6.04 5.52
C MET A 69 -1.47 5.42 6.29
N GLY A 70 -0.23 5.82 5.96
CA GLY A 70 0.98 5.33 6.62
C GLY A 70 1.03 5.72 8.09
N LEU A 71 0.84 7.02 8.39
CA LEU A 71 0.75 7.53 9.75
C LEU A 71 -0.41 6.90 10.49
N GLY A 72 -1.61 6.89 9.89
CA GLY A 72 -2.80 6.28 10.47
C GLY A 72 -2.54 4.86 10.94
N TYR A 73 -1.85 4.04 10.16
CA TYR A 73 -1.48 2.69 10.59
C TYR A 73 -0.38 2.68 11.67
N LEU A 74 0.71 3.42 11.48
CA LEU A 74 1.89 3.37 12.37
C LEU A 74 1.61 3.93 13.77
N THR A 75 0.80 4.99 13.86
CA THR A 75 0.48 5.67 15.14
C THR A 75 -0.79 5.14 15.80
N SER A 76 -1.56 4.28 15.14
CA SER A 76 -2.76 3.69 15.73
C SER A 76 -2.44 2.58 16.74
N GLY A 77 -3.28 2.48 17.77
CA GLY A 77 -3.35 1.30 18.64
C GLY A 77 -3.84 0.05 17.87
N THR A 78 -3.69 -1.12 18.49
CA THR A 78 -3.98 -2.43 17.86
C THR A 78 -5.39 -2.52 17.27
N ALA A 79 -6.42 -2.05 17.98
CA ALA A 79 -7.80 -2.07 17.50
C ALA A 79 -8.00 -1.23 16.22
N GLU A 80 -7.46 0.00 16.19
CA GLU A 80 -7.62 0.91 15.06
C GLU A 80 -6.75 0.55 13.83
N ARG A 81 -5.66 -0.20 14.04
CA ARG A 81 -4.83 -0.71 12.93
C ARG A 81 -5.61 -1.58 11.96
N HIS A 82 -6.59 -2.35 12.43
CA HIS A 82 -7.46 -3.15 11.56
C HIS A 82 -8.27 -2.27 10.60
N ARG A 83 -8.79 -1.15 11.09
CA ARG A 83 -9.54 -0.19 10.27
C ARG A 83 -8.65 0.47 9.23
N TRP A 84 -7.50 0.99 9.63
CA TRP A 84 -6.53 1.61 8.71
C TRP A 84 -6.02 0.65 7.66
N LYS A 85 -5.79 -0.61 8.02
CA LYS A 85 -5.41 -1.66 7.08
C LYS A 85 -6.48 -1.89 6.01
N ARG A 86 -7.75 -2.01 6.40
CA ARG A 86 -8.87 -2.21 5.45
C ARG A 86 -9.04 -1.01 4.51
N LEU A 87 -8.98 0.21 5.04
CA LEU A 87 -9.06 1.43 4.22
C LEU A 87 -7.90 1.50 3.23
N SER A 88 -6.67 1.21 3.69
CA SER A 88 -5.50 1.18 2.83
C SER A 88 -5.62 0.12 1.72
N LEU A 89 -6.10 -1.08 2.06
CA LEU A 89 -6.36 -2.14 1.08
C LEU A 89 -7.37 -1.72 0.01
N MET A 90 -8.48 -1.08 0.41
CA MET A 90 -9.47 -0.58 -0.55
C MET A 90 -8.83 0.39 -1.54
N VAL A 91 -8.04 1.33 -1.02
CA VAL A 91 -7.33 2.32 -1.81
C VAL A 91 -6.34 1.66 -2.78
N ASP A 92 -5.50 0.73 -2.30
CA ASP A 92 -4.52 0.05 -3.16
C ASP A 92 -5.22 -0.74 -4.27
N THR A 93 -6.32 -1.43 -3.93
CA THR A 93 -7.08 -2.23 -4.89
C THR A 93 -7.65 -1.34 -6.00
N ILE A 94 -8.24 -0.19 -5.64
CA ILE A 94 -8.78 0.76 -6.61
C ILE A 94 -7.67 1.31 -7.51
N ASP A 95 -6.53 1.70 -6.93
CA ASP A 95 -5.39 2.19 -7.69
C ASP A 95 -4.84 1.13 -8.65
N THR A 96 -4.76 -0.13 -8.20
CA THR A 96 -4.32 -1.26 -9.04
C THR A 96 -5.27 -1.50 -10.20
N ILE A 97 -6.59 -1.53 -9.96
CA ILE A 97 -7.59 -1.71 -11.02
C ILE A 97 -7.48 -0.58 -12.06
N ASN A 98 -7.38 0.67 -11.61
CA ASN A 98 -7.20 1.81 -12.50
C ASN A 98 -5.91 1.69 -13.33
N GLY A 99 -4.78 1.36 -12.67
CA GLY A 99 -3.50 1.17 -13.33
C GLY A 99 -3.52 0.04 -14.36
N VAL A 100 -4.15 -1.09 -14.03
CA VAL A 100 -4.32 -2.22 -14.97
C VAL A 100 -5.18 -1.79 -16.15
N GLY A 101 -6.25 -1.01 -15.93
CA GLY A 101 -7.06 -0.44 -17.00
C GLY A 101 -6.23 0.37 -18.00
N HIS A 102 -5.36 1.24 -17.52
CA HIS A 102 -4.43 2.00 -18.37
C HIS A 102 -3.37 1.13 -19.05
N LEU A 103 -2.85 0.10 -18.34
CA LEU A 103 -1.91 -0.85 -18.92
C LEU A 103 -2.53 -1.62 -20.10
N VAL A 104 -3.79 -2.02 -19.97
CA VAL A 104 -4.56 -2.70 -21.03
C VAL A 104 -4.83 -1.77 -22.22
N ARG A 105 -5.22 -0.51 -21.94
CA ARG A 105 -5.46 0.51 -22.98
C ARG A 105 -4.19 0.97 -23.69
N ARG A 106 -3.02 0.81 -23.04
CA ARG A 106 -1.72 1.29 -23.53
C ARG A 106 -1.70 2.81 -23.79
N ASP A 107 -2.44 3.56 -22.99
CA ASP A 107 -2.59 5.01 -23.07
C ASP A 107 -1.59 5.78 -22.17
N LEU A 108 -0.72 5.06 -21.47
CA LEU A 108 0.37 5.61 -20.65
C LEU A 108 1.73 5.03 -21.07
N PRO A 109 2.85 5.72 -20.76
CA PRO A 109 4.18 5.15 -20.91
C PRO A 109 4.26 3.79 -20.19
N LEU A 110 4.68 2.75 -20.90
CA LEU A 110 4.69 1.37 -20.38
C LEU A 110 5.43 1.25 -19.05
N ARG A 111 6.59 1.94 -18.94
CA ARG A 111 7.38 1.97 -17.70
C ARG A 111 6.57 2.52 -16.54
N ALA A 112 5.80 3.59 -16.74
CA ALA A 112 4.96 4.19 -15.71
C ALA A 112 3.81 3.25 -15.31
N ALA A 113 3.10 2.71 -16.30
CA ALA A 113 1.98 1.80 -16.06
C ALA A 113 2.41 0.55 -15.29
N VAL A 114 3.47 -0.13 -15.74
CA VAL A 114 4.00 -1.34 -15.07
C VAL A 114 4.53 -1.03 -13.68
N THR A 115 5.26 0.07 -13.50
CA THR A 115 5.82 0.44 -12.18
C THR A 115 4.71 0.72 -11.17
N MET A 116 3.70 1.50 -11.56
CA MET A 116 2.61 1.88 -10.64
C MET A 116 1.66 0.72 -10.36
N VAL A 117 1.37 -0.12 -11.35
CA VAL A 117 0.59 -1.36 -11.15
C VAL A 117 1.35 -2.34 -10.27
N GLY A 118 2.64 -2.54 -10.51
CA GLY A 118 3.47 -3.42 -9.68
C GLY A 118 3.51 -2.95 -8.23
N LEU A 119 3.69 -1.65 -8.01
CA LEU A 119 3.71 -1.04 -6.69
C LEU A 119 2.37 -1.23 -5.97
N THR A 120 1.27 -0.75 -6.54
CA THR A 120 -0.06 -0.80 -5.90
C THR A 120 -0.57 -2.24 -5.77
N GLY A 121 -0.32 -3.07 -6.78
CA GLY A 121 -0.71 -4.47 -6.80
C GLY A 121 0.01 -5.28 -5.73
N SER A 122 1.30 -5.00 -5.47
CA SER A 122 2.03 -5.65 -4.37
C SER A 122 1.40 -5.33 -3.00
N TYR A 123 0.98 -4.08 -2.78
CA TYR A 123 0.34 -3.67 -1.54
C TYR A 123 -1.06 -4.26 -1.40
N ALA A 124 -1.84 -4.29 -2.49
CA ALA A 124 -3.16 -4.92 -2.52
C ALA A 124 -3.07 -6.43 -2.24
N ALA A 125 -2.08 -7.12 -2.81
CA ALA A 125 -1.86 -8.55 -2.57
C ALA A 125 -1.52 -8.84 -1.10
N ILE A 126 -0.56 -8.10 -0.52
CA ILE A 126 -0.19 -8.26 0.90
C ILE A 126 -1.38 -7.92 1.80
N GLY A 127 -2.08 -6.81 1.55
CA GLY A 127 -3.25 -6.39 2.33
C GLY A 127 -4.39 -7.40 2.27
N THR A 128 -4.68 -7.96 1.09
CA THR A 128 -5.70 -8.99 0.89
C THR A 128 -5.36 -10.23 1.71
N ALA A 129 -4.11 -10.73 1.64
CA ALA A 129 -3.68 -11.86 2.43
C ALA A 129 -3.90 -11.63 3.93
N LYS A 130 -3.61 -10.42 4.44
CA LYS A 130 -3.82 -10.06 5.86
C LYS A 130 -5.28 -10.00 6.26
N VAL A 131 -6.15 -9.47 5.39
CA VAL A 131 -7.58 -9.37 5.68
C VAL A 131 -8.24 -10.75 5.60
N ALA A 132 -7.79 -11.61 4.70
CA ALA A 132 -8.27 -12.99 4.60
C ALA A 132 -7.94 -13.79 5.87
N THR A 133 -6.69 -13.73 6.36
CA THR A 133 -6.30 -14.42 7.61
C THR A 133 -7.13 -13.96 8.82
N GLU A 134 -7.51 -12.69 8.93
CA GLU A 134 -8.36 -12.20 10.03
C GLU A 134 -9.83 -12.63 9.96
N ARG A 135 -10.32 -13.00 8.77
CA ARG A 135 -11.72 -13.42 8.59
C ARG A 135 -11.91 -14.93 8.73
N PHE A 136 -10.84 -15.70 8.53
CA PHE A 136 -10.90 -17.16 8.43
C PHE A 136 -9.95 -17.89 9.38
N GLY A 137 -9.18 -17.17 10.19
CA GLY A 137 -8.39 -17.69 11.32
C GLY A 137 -8.93 -17.14 12.63
#